data_AF-A0A1Q4UU73-F1
#
_entry.id   AF-A0A1Q4UU73-F1
#
_cell.length_a   1.000
_cell.length_b   1.000
_cell.length_c   1.000
_cell.angle_alpha   90.00
_cell.angle_beta   90.00
_cell.angle_gamma   90.00
#
_symmetry.space_group_name_H-M   'P 1'
#
loop_
_entity.id
_entity.type
_entity.pdbx_description
1 polymer ?
#
loop_
_entity_poly.entity_id
_entity_poly.type
_entity_poly.pdbx_seq_one_letter_code
_entity_poly.pdbx_strand_id
1 'polypeptide(L)'
;MSPALRQDFFQGSIWENGYAVITNFLIVLAVFDYAFDKHILPRLVVILIMLNTAISVTVGVSSELYENWDLTTQNEVLAILVLTVVIYGSILRIMYRLIQERGNNKSPLP
;
A
#
# COMPACT_ATOMS: atom_id res chain seq x y z
N MET A 1 -0.42 -22.87 20.49
CA MET A 1 -0.61 -21.53 19.90
C MET A 1 -1.42 -20.71 20.89
N SER A 2 -0.86 -19.62 21.38
CA SER A 2 -1.47 -18.78 22.42
C SER A 2 -2.80 -18.17 21.94
N PRO A 3 -3.91 -18.28 22.69
CA PRO A 3 -5.21 -17.70 22.35
C PRO A 3 -5.19 -16.16 22.25
N ALA A 4 -4.17 -15.48 22.78
CA ALA A 4 -4.01 -14.03 22.68
C ALA A 4 -3.82 -13.55 21.22
N LEU A 5 -3.10 -14.32 20.41
CA LEU A 5 -2.90 -14.03 18.98
C LEU A 5 -4.19 -14.16 18.15
N ARG A 6 -5.20 -14.85 18.66
CA ARG A 6 -6.52 -14.94 18.02
C ARG A 6 -7.47 -13.85 18.48
N GLN A 7 -7.19 -13.20 19.60
CA GLN A 7 -8.11 -12.23 20.18
C GLN A 7 -7.92 -10.83 19.58
N ASP A 8 -6.69 -10.46 19.22
CA ASP A 8 -6.41 -9.12 18.68
C ASP A 8 -6.75 -8.98 17.18
N PHE A 9 -6.71 -10.07 16.41
CA PHE A 9 -7.08 -10.06 14.99
C PHE A 9 -8.61 -10.03 14.73
N PHE A 10 -9.42 -10.40 15.72
CA PHE A 10 -10.88 -10.57 15.56
C PHE A 10 -11.69 -9.64 16.48
N GLN A 11 -11.06 -8.67 17.14
CA GLN A 11 -11.71 -7.73 18.05
C GLN A 11 -12.38 -6.53 17.36
N GLY A 12 -12.24 -6.38 16.05
CA GLY A 12 -13.08 -5.46 15.27
C GLY A 12 -14.48 -6.04 15.04
N SER A 13 -15.49 -5.18 14.94
CA SER A 13 -16.84 -5.58 14.50
C SER A 13 -16.74 -6.43 13.22
N ILE A 14 -17.63 -7.40 13.00
CA ILE A 14 -17.67 -8.21 11.75
C ILE A 14 -17.58 -7.31 10.50
N TRP A 15 -18.14 -6.11 10.60
CA TRP A 15 -18.08 -5.06 9.60
C TRP A 15 -16.68 -4.48 9.36
N GLU A 16 -15.89 -4.24 10.41
CA GLU A 16 -14.52 -3.72 10.32
C GLU A 16 -13.58 -4.77 9.70
N ASN A 17 -13.72 -6.02 10.13
CA ASN A 17 -12.94 -7.13 9.57
C ASN A 17 -13.31 -7.37 8.09
N GLY A 18 -14.60 -7.30 7.74
CA GLY A 18 -15.06 -7.40 6.36
C GLY A 18 -14.55 -6.25 5.48
N TYR A 19 -14.60 -5.02 5.99
CA TYR A 19 -14.07 -3.84 5.31
C TYR A 19 -12.55 -3.95 5.07
N ALA A 20 -11.78 -4.42 6.06
CA ALA A 20 -10.35 -4.62 5.93
C ALA A 20 -10.00 -5.65 4.84
N VAL A 21 -10.74 -6.76 4.77
CA VAL A 21 -10.54 -7.79 3.74
C VAL A 21 -10.81 -7.24 2.34
N ILE A 22 -11.92 -6.54 2.16
CA ILE A 22 -12.27 -5.94 0.86
C ILE A 22 -11.23 -4.90 0.45
N THR A 23 -10.82 -4.05 1.38
CA THR A 23 -9.79 -3.03 1.13
C THR A 23 -8.48 -3.67 0.71
N ASN A 24 -8.01 -4.68 1.44
CA ASN A 24 -6.78 -5.40 1.09
C ASN A 24 -6.87 -6.06 -0.30
N PHE A 25 -8.02 -6.67 -0.62
CA PHE A 25 -8.26 -7.23 -1.94
C PHE A 25 -8.18 -6.17 -3.04
N LEU A 26 -8.83 -5.01 -2.84
CA LEU A 26 -8.80 -3.89 -3.80
C LEU A 26 -7.38 -3.34 -3.99
N ILE A 27 -6.58 -3.27 -2.92
CA ILE A 27 -5.18 -2.83 -2.99
C ILE A 27 -4.36 -3.81 -3.84
N VAL A 28 -4.46 -5.11 -3.56
CA VAL A 28 -3.73 -6.14 -4.31
C VAL A 28 -4.17 -6.13 -5.78
N LEU A 29 -5.47 -5.99 -6.04
CA LEU A 29 -6.00 -5.89 -7.40
C LEU A 29 -5.47 -4.65 -8.13
N ALA A 30 -5.46 -3.48 -7.49
CA ALA A 30 -4.94 -2.25 -8.06
C ALA A 30 -3.44 -2.34 -8.36
N VAL A 31 -2.66 -2.90 -7.43
CA VAL A 31 -1.22 -3.13 -7.62
C VAL A 31 -0.97 -4.09 -8.77
N PHE A 32 -1.73 -5.18 -8.87
CA PHE A 32 -1.64 -6.13 -9.99
C PHE A 32 -2.02 -5.47 -11.31
N ASP A 33 -3.15 -4.76 -11.36
CA ASP A 33 -3.63 -4.09 -12.56
C ASP A 33 -2.62 -3.07 -13.08
N TYR A 34 -2.02 -2.29 -12.15
CA TYR A 34 -0.95 -1.37 -12.45
C TYR A 34 0.33 -2.09 -12.93
N ALA A 35 0.81 -3.10 -12.20
CA ALA A 35 2.08 -3.79 -12.49
C ALA A 35 2.10 -4.50 -13.84
N PHE A 36 0.96 -5.02 -14.26
CA PHE A 36 0.82 -5.86 -15.45
C PHE A 36 0.11 -5.16 -16.60
N ASP A 37 -0.27 -3.89 -16.43
CA ASP A 37 -0.98 -3.07 -17.43
C ASP A 37 -2.19 -3.82 -18.01
N LYS A 38 -3.01 -4.41 -17.13
CA LYS A 38 -4.13 -5.28 -17.52
C LYS A 38 -5.41 -4.51 -17.83
N HIS A 39 -5.54 -3.29 -17.34
CA HIS A 39 -6.72 -2.43 -17.48
C HIS A 39 -8.03 -3.07 -16.99
N ILE A 40 -7.95 -3.88 -15.93
CA ILE A 40 -9.11 -4.48 -15.26
C ILE A 40 -9.97 -3.38 -14.63
N LEU A 41 -9.32 -2.38 -14.03
CA LEU A 41 -9.97 -1.21 -13.45
C LEU A 41 -9.64 0.04 -14.28
N PRO A 42 -10.51 1.06 -14.27
CA PRO A 42 -10.16 2.35 -14.84
C PRO A 42 -8.89 2.90 -14.20
N ARG A 43 -7.98 3.46 -15.00
CA ARG A 43 -6.66 3.93 -14.52
C ARG A 43 -6.77 4.94 -13.37
N LEU A 44 -7.79 5.81 -13.40
CA LEU A 44 -8.09 6.73 -12.31
C LEU A 44 -8.44 6.01 -10.99
N VAL A 45 -9.23 4.93 -11.05
CA VAL A 45 -9.59 4.13 -9.87
C VAL A 45 -8.35 3.49 -9.25
N VAL A 46 -7.49 2.91 -10.09
CA VAL A 46 -6.21 2.33 -9.63
C VAL A 46 -5.34 3.36 -8.92
N ILE A 47 -5.21 4.57 -9.50
CA ILE A 47 -4.44 5.67 -8.89
C ILE A 47 -5.05 6.09 -7.54
N LEU A 48 -6.38 6.22 -7.46
CA LEU A 48 -7.06 6.59 -6.22
C LEU A 48 -6.87 5.54 -5.12
N ILE A 49 -6.96 4.25 -5.45
CA ILE A 49 -6.71 3.16 -4.49
C ILE A 49 -5.27 3.20 -4.00
N MET A 50 -4.30 3.35 -4.91
CA MET A 50 -2.89 3.44 -4.55
C MET A 50 -2.58 4.66 -3.67
N LEU A 51 -3.15 5.83 -3.98
CA LEU A 51 -3.01 7.04 -3.17
C LEU A 51 -3.65 6.88 -1.79
N ASN A 52 -4.86 6.32 -1.71
CA ASN A 52 -5.52 6.03 -0.44
C ASN A 52 -4.70 5.06 0.41
N THR A 53 -4.11 4.04 -0.21
CA THR A 53 -3.20 3.08 0.47
C THR A 53 -1.99 3.79 1.05
N ALA A 54 -1.34 4.66 0.28
CA ALA A 54 -0.18 5.41 0.74
C ALA A 54 -0.51 6.30 1.96
N ILE A 55 -1.65 6.99 1.91
CA ILE A 55 -2.13 7.82 3.03
C ILE A 55 -2.43 6.93 4.24
N SER A 56 -3.15 5.83 4.06
CA SER A 56 -3.53 4.91 5.13
C SER A 56 -2.30 4.33 5.85
N VAL A 57 -1.30 3.87 5.09
CA VAL A 57 -0.03 3.39 5.66
C VAL A 57 0.71 4.50 6.40
N THR A 58 0.76 5.71 5.82
CA THR A 58 1.44 6.86 6.45
C THR A 58 0.76 7.23 7.78
N VAL A 59 -0.58 7.28 7.81
CA VAL A 59 -1.36 7.58 9.00
C VAL A 59 -1.20 6.46 10.04
N GLY A 60 -1.34 5.19 9.66
CA GLY A 60 -1.20 4.07 10.57
C GLY A 60 0.20 3.95 11.19
N VAL A 61 1.25 4.16 10.39
CA VAL A 61 2.62 4.24 10.90
C VAL A 61 2.78 5.42 11.84
N SER A 62 2.22 6.59 11.50
CA SER A 62 2.29 7.77 12.38
C SER A 62 1.55 7.55 13.70
N SER A 63 0.35 6.98 13.70
CA SER A 63 -0.42 6.77 14.93
C SER A 63 0.26 5.77 15.84
N GLU A 64 0.78 4.68 15.30
CA GLU A 64 1.53 3.67 16.06
C GLU A 64 2.78 4.28 16.71
N LEU A 65 3.50 5.11 15.96
CA LEU A 65 4.68 5.84 16.45
C LEU A 65 4.33 6.87 17.54
N TYR A 66 3.18 7.52 17.46
CA TYR A 66 2.75 8.53 18.43
C TYR A 66 2.14 7.91 19.70
N GLU A 67 1.37 6.82 19.58
CA GLU A 67 0.60 6.25 20.69
C GLU A 67 1.38 5.19 21.47
N ASN A 68 2.15 4.34 20.78
CA ASN A 68 2.75 3.15 21.39
C ASN A 68 4.26 3.25 21.59
N TRP A 69 4.93 4.21 20.95
CA TRP A 69 6.37 4.41 21.11
C TRP A 69 6.64 5.63 21.99
N ASP A 70 6.59 5.40 23.31
CA ASP A 70 6.80 6.37 24.42
C ASP A 70 8.19 7.06 24.43
N LEU A 71 9.01 6.88 23.40
CA LEU A 71 10.42 7.28 23.36
C LEU A 71 10.87 7.92 22.03
N THR A 72 9.98 8.10 21.06
CA THR A 72 10.39 8.58 19.72
C THR A 72 10.32 10.10 19.63
N THR A 73 11.46 10.75 19.35
CA THR A 73 11.49 12.20 19.13
C THR A 73 10.75 12.57 17.85
N GLN A 74 10.17 13.77 17.76
CA GLN A 74 9.45 14.24 16.57
C GLN A 74 10.27 14.09 15.26
N ASN A 75 11.59 14.18 15.36
CA ASN A 75 12.52 13.99 14.23
C ASN A 75 12.60 12.54 13.74
N GLU A 76 12.53 11.56 14.65
CA GLU A 76 12.55 10.13 14.31
C GLU A 76 11.24 9.71 13.63
N VAL A 77 10.09 10.21 14.12
CA VAL A 77 8.80 10.02 13.45
C VAL A 77 8.84 10.57 12.03
N LEU A 78 9.34 11.81 11.87
CA LEU A 78 9.45 12.44 10.56
C LEU A 78 10.40 11.69 9.63
N ALA A 79 11.52 11.17 10.14
CA ALA A 79 12.44 10.33 9.38
C ALA A 79 11.78 9.04 8.87
N ILE A 80 11.00 8.36 9.71
CA ILE A 80 10.27 7.13 9.33
C ILE A 80 9.18 7.44 8.29
N LEU A 81 8.46 8.55 8.42
CA LEU A 81 7.47 8.97 7.43
C LEU A 81 8.12 9.28 6.07
N VAL A 82 9.23 10.03 6.06
CA VAL A 82 9.99 10.30 4.84
C VAL A 82 10.49 8.99 4.21
N LEU A 83 11.01 8.07 5.03
CA LEU A 83 11.49 6.77 4.55
C LEU A 83 10.34 5.95 3.91
N THR A 84 9.17 5.93 4.54
CA THR A 84 7.97 5.27 4.02
C THR A 84 7.59 5.79 2.63
N VAL A 85 7.56 7.11 2.45
CA VAL A 85 7.27 7.75 1.16
C VAL A 85 8.33 7.44 0.11
N VAL A 86 9.61 7.47 0.48
CA VAL A 86 10.73 7.17 -0.42
C VAL A 86 10.67 5.72 -0.91
N ILE A 87 10.43 4.77 -0.01
CA ILE A 87 10.29 3.34 -0.36
C ILE A 87 9.09 3.16 -1.30
N TYR A 88 7.95 3.72 -0.96
CA TYR A 88 6.73 3.62 -1.77
C TYR A 88 6.93 4.20 -3.18
N GLY A 89 7.52 5.40 -3.29
CA GLY A 89 7.83 6.02 -4.57
C GLY A 89 8.85 5.23 -5.40
N SER A 90 9.85 4.62 -4.74
CA SER A 90 10.85 3.77 -5.40
C SER A 90 10.22 2.52 -6.02
N ILE A 91 9.30 1.87 -5.30
CA ILE A 91 8.54 0.72 -5.81
C ILE A 91 7.71 1.14 -7.03
N LEU A 92 6.97 2.24 -6.94
CA LEU A 92 6.17 2.75 -8.06
C LEU A 92 7.02 3.06 -9.30
N ARG A 93 8.22 3.63 -9.11
CA ARG A 93 9.15 3.92 -10.21
C ARG A 93 9.63 2.63 -10.89
N ILE A 94 9.96 1.60 -10.13
CA ILE A 94 10.37 0.29 -10.68
C ILE A 94 9.21 -0.31 -11.47
N MET A 95 8.00 -0.31 -10.92
CA MET A 95 6.81 -0.81 -11.62
C MET A 95 6.57 -0.05 -12.93
N TYR A 96 6.65 1.28 -12.90
CA TYR A 96 6.51 2.11 -14.10
C TYR A 96 7.55 1.76 -15.17
N ARG A 97 8.81 1.57 -14.78
CA ARG A 97 9.89 1.18 -15.69
C ARG A 97 9.62 -0.20 -16.31
N LEU A 98 9.18 -1.18 -15.52
CA LEU A 98 8.83 -2.52 -16.01
C LEU A 98 7.65 -2.51 -16.99
N ILE A 99 6.71 -1.58 -16.83
CA ILE A 99 5.61 -1.37 -17.79
C ILE A 99 6.17 -0.81 -19.10
N GLN A 100 7.02 0.22 -19.06
CA GLN A 100 7.65 0.79 -20.25
C GLN A 100 8.49 -0.24 -21.01
N GLU A 101 9.29 -1.03 -20.32
CA GLU A 101 10.12 -2.07 -20.94
C GLU A 101 9.25 -3.16 -21.60
N ARG A 102 8.12 -3.55 -20.98
CA ARG A 102 7.14 -4.45 -21.60
C ARG A 102 6.42 -3.84 -22.79
N GLY A 103 6.12 -2.54 -22.76
CA GLY A 103 5.54 -1.81 -23.89
C GLY A 103 6.50 -1.77 -25.09
N ASN A 104 7.77 -1.44 -24.85
CA ASN A 104 8.80 -1.40 -25.89
C ASN A 104 9.08 -2.79 -26.49
N ASN A 105 9.08 -3.86 -25.70
CA ASN A 105 9.26 -5.23 -26.22
C ASN A 105 8.08 -5.75 -27.06
N LYS A 106 6.92 -5.07 -27.05
CA LYS A 106 5.76 -5.42 -27.89
C LYS A 106 5.73 -4.68 -29.23
N SER A 107 6.69 -3.78 -29.49
CA SER A 107 6.89 -3.18 -30.80
C SER A 107 7.62 -4.19 -31.70
N PRO A 108 7.00 -4.77 -32.75
CA PRO A 108 7.79 -5.39 -33.79
C PRO A 108 8.63 -4.27 -34.43
N LEU A 109 9.94 -4.49 -34.52
CA LEU A 109 10.81 -3.69 -35.37
C LEU A 109 10.20 -3.64 -36.79
N PRO A 110 10.34 -2.50 -37.50
CA PRO A 110 9.80 -2.32 -38.85
C PRO A 110 10.31 -3.36 -39.85
#